data_AF-A0A0M4HC64-F1
#
_entry.id   AF-A0A0M4HC64-F1
#
_cell.length_a   1.000
_cell.length_b   1.000
_cell.length_c   1.000
_cell.angle_alpha   90.00
_cell.angle_beta   90.00
_cell.angle_gamma   90.00
#
_symmetry.space_group_name_H-M   'P 1'
#
loop_
_entity.id
_entity.type
_entity.pdbx_description
1 polymer ?
#
loop_
_entity_poly.entity_id
_entity_poly.type
_entity_poly.pdbx_seq_one_letter_code
_entity_poly.pdbx_strand_id
1 'polypeptide(L)'
;MKAGILIFLIGLSGWGASIHAASFNCEKARTQTEHAICEHRAVNDADVKMVTTYNIIKRLVPMGTRGVIQDEQVRWLQLRDQCVDSSRCLIEVYKMRQQKLETYMDRVYRQGPF
;
A
#
# COMPACT_ATOMS: atom_id res chain seq x y z
N MET A 1 -32.13 -49.87 -20.66
CA MET A 1 -30.71 -49.92 -20.28
C MET A 1 -30.16 -48.51 -20.32
N LYS A 2 -29.24 -48.20 -19.40
CA LYS A 2 -29.01 -46.88 -18.77
C LYS A 2 -28.44 -45.78 -19.68
N ALA A 3 -28.85 -44.57 -19.35
CA ALA A 3 -28.48 -43.24 -19.82
C ALA A 3 -27.03 -43.05 -20.30
N GLY A 4 -26.87 -42.44 -21.48
CA GLY A 4 -25.62 -41.88 -21.98
C GLY A 4 -25.29 -40.58 -21.24
N ILE A 5 -24.16 -40.58 -20.55
CA ILE A 5 -23.66 -39.42 -19.80
C ILE A 5 -23.03 -38.42 -20.78
N LEU A 6 -23.61 -37.22 -20.82
CA LEU A 6 -23.06 -36.02 -21.45
C LEU A 6 -21.74 -35.62 -20.75
N ILE A 7 -20.64 -35.59 -21.51
CA ILE A 7 -19.39 -34.95 -21.06
C ILE A 7 -19.39 -33.53 -21.61
N PHE A 8 -19.85 -32.58 -20.78
CA PHE A 8 -19.72 -31.15 -21.05
C PHE A 8 -18.34 -30.72 -20.54
N LEU A 9 -17.39 -30.51 -21.45
CA LEU A 9 -16.07 -29.93 -21.15
C LEU A 9 -16.24 -28.44 -20.79
N ILE A 10 -16.56 -28.17 -19.53
CA ILE A 10 -16.50 -26.81 -18.98
C ILE A 10 -15.03 -26.44 -18.92
N GLY A 11 -14.59 -25.62 -19.88
CA GLY A 11 -13.30 -24.97 -19.83
C GLY A 11 -13.22 -24.12 -18.58
N LEU A 12 -12.36 -24.49 -17.63
CA LEU A 12 -11.92 -23.60 -16.56
C LEU A 12 -11.13 -22.47 -17.19
N SER A 13 -11.81 -21.40 -17.62
CA SER A 13 -11.17 -20.10 -17.77
C SER A 13 -10.81 -19.64 -16.35
N GLY A 14 -9.59 -19.93 -15.92
CA GLY A 14 -9.03 -19.43 -14.68
C GLY A 14 -8.98 -17.91 -14.76
N TRP A 15 -9.95 -17.25 -14.13
CA TRP A 15 -9.88 -15.82 -13.88
C TRP A 15 -8.79 -15.64 -12.82
N GLY A 16 -7.59 -15.31 -13.28
CA GLY A 16 -6.48 -14.96 -12.40
C GLY A 16 -6.85 -13.70 -11.64
N ALA A 17 -7.35 -13.85 -10.42
CA ALA A 17 -7.44 -12.74 -9.48
C ALA A 17 -6.00 -12.33 -9.16
N SER A 18 -5.51 -11.27 -9.80
CA SER A 18 -4.27 -10.63 -9.37
C SER A 18 -4.50 -10.08 -7.97
N ILE A 19 -4.05 -10.81 -6.96
CA ILE A 19 -4.09 -10.38 -5.56
C ILE A 19 -3.07 -9.26 -5.43
N HIS A 20 -3.52 -8.02 -5.64
CA HIS A 20 -2.72 -6.83 -5.39
C HIS A 20 -2.81 -6.52 -3.89
N ALA A 21 -1.66 -6.56 -3.21
CA ALA A 21 -1.60 -6.39 -1.77
C ALA A 21 -1.47 -4.89 -1.41
N ALA A 22 -2.35 -4.00 -1.89
CA ALA A 22 -2.29 -2.61 -1.44
C ALA A 22 -2.52 -2.51 0.08
N SER A 23 -2.16 -1.38 0.70
CA SER A 23 -2.45 -1.15 2.12
C SER A 23 -3.96 -1.03 2.44
N PHE A 24 -4.81 -1.17 1.43
CA PHE A 24 -6.26 -1.12 1.47
C PHE A 24 -6.85 -2.15 0.48
N ASN A 25 -8.15 -2.41 0.56
CA ASN A 25 -8.81 -3.33 -0.38
C ASN A 25 -8.98 -2.65 -1.75
N CYS A 26 -8.27 -3.14 -2.77
CA CYS A 26 -8.33 -2.64 -4.13
C CYS A 26 -9.72 -2.70 -4.78
N GLU A 27 -10.57 -3.66 -4.39
CA GLU A 27 -11.97 -3.73 -4.85
C GLU A 27 -12.81 -2.56 -4.33
N LYS A 28 -12.32 -1.84 -3.31
CA LYS A 28 -12.97 -0.69 -2.69
C LYS A 28 -12.27 0.63 -3.01
N ALA A 29 -11.34 0.64 -3.97
CA ALA A 29 -10.73 1.87 -4.48
C ALA A 29 -11.81 2.84 -4.99
N ARG A 30 -11.67 4.12 -4.65
CA ARG A 30 -12.62 5.19 -4.95
C ARG A 30 -12.02 6.30 -5.79
N THR A 31 -10.73 6.56 -5.62
CA THR A 31 -10.04 7.64 -6.34
C THR A 31 -9.21 7.06 -7.48
N GLN A 32 -8.94 7.88 -8.52
CA GLN A 32 -8.01 7.48 -9.60
C GLN A 32 -6.63 7.13 -9.04
N THR A 33 -6.18 7.83 -8.00
CA THR A 33 -4.96 7.52 -7.27
C THR A 33 -4.98 6.13 -6.63
N GLU A 34 -6.08 5.76 -5.98
CA GLU A 34 -6.23 4.43 -5.38
C GLU A 34 -6.27 3.33 -6.45
N HIS A 35 -6.93 3.56 -7.57
CA HIS A 35 -6.89 2.64 -8.72
C HIS A 35 -5.46 2.48 -9.26
N ALA A 36 -4.73 3.58 -9.46
CA ALA A 36 -3.35 3.53 -9.94
C ALA A 36 -2.40 2.81 -8.95
N ILE A 37 -2.60 2.96 -7.64
CA ILE A 37 -1.86 2.18 -6.62
C ILE A 37 -2.13 0.67 -6.76
N CYS A 38 -3.36 0.31 -7.10
CA CYS A 38 -3.77 -1.09 -7.27
C CYS A 38 -3.30 -1.69 -8.61
N GLU A 39 -3.30 -0.92 -9.69
CA GLU A 39 -2.96 -1.39 -11.04
C GLU A 39 -1.44 -1.50 -11.27
N HIS A 40 -0.64 -0.68 -10.59
CA HIS A 40 0.81 -0.67 -10.75
C HIS A 40 1.51 -1.38 -9.59
N ARG A 41 1.98 -2.60 -9.83
CA ARG A 41 2.69 -3.41 -8.82
C ARG A 41 3.82 -2.67 -8.08
N ALA A 42 4.64 -1.89 -8.78
CA ALA A 42 5.72 -1.14 -8.13
C ALA A 42 5.19 -0.08 -7.15
N VAL A 43 4.06 0.56 -7.47
CA VAL A 43 3.41 1.54 -6.58
C VAL A 43 2.75 0.80 -5.42
N ASN A 44 2.11 -0.33 -5.69
CA ASN A 44 1.53 -1.23 -4.69
C ASN A 44 2.56 -1.64 -3.62
N ASP A 45 3.71 -2.15 -4.05
CA ASP A 45 4.78 -2.58 -3.15
C ASP A 45 5.32 -1.41 -2.31
N ALA A 46 5.45 -0.23 -2.92
CA ALA A 46 5.87 0.99 -2.22
C ALA A 46 4.84 1.44 -1.16
N ASP A 47 3.56 1.28 -1.45
CA ASP A 47 2.45 1.57 -0.54
C ASP A 47 2.48 0.67 0.70
N VAL A 48 2.60 -0.64 0.50
CA VAL A 48 2.74 -1.61 1.62
C VAL A 48 3.94 -1.29 2.49
N LYS A 49 5.11 -1.06 1.87
CA LYS A 49 6.34 -0.78 2.60
C LYS A 49 6.17 0.48 3.47
N MET A 50 5.61 1.53 2.88
CA MET A 50 5.39 2.81 3.57
C MET A 50 4.42 2.67 4.74
N VAL A 51 3.25 2.06 4.53
CA VAL A 51 2.25 1.89 5.60
C VAL A 51 2.76 0.96 6.71
N THR A 52 3.47 -0.11 6.36
CA THR A 52 4.10 -1.00 7.33
C THR A 52 5.09 -0.23 8.21
N THR A 53 6.00 0.53 7.60
CA THR A 53 6.98 1.37 8.32
C THR A 53 6.27 2.38 9.23
N TYR A 54 5.25 3.06 8.71
CA TYR A 54 4.44 4.02 9.48
C TYR A 54 3.74 3.39 10.70
N ASN A 55 3.21 2.18 10.55
CA ASN A 55 2.54 1.48 11.65
C ASN A 55 3.53 1.02 12.73
N ILE A 56 4.72 0.57 12.32
CA ILE A 56 5.81 0.23 13.25
C ILE A 56 6.24 1.48 14.02
N ILE A 57 6.64 2.55 13.32
CA ILE A 57 7.24 3.72 13.98
C ILE A 57 6.29 4.36 15.00
N LYS A 58 4.99 4.47 14.69
CA LYS A 58 4.01 5.04 15.62
C LYS A 58 3.97 4.29 16.96
N ARG A 59 4.23 2.98 16.97
CA ARG A 59 4.23 2.18 18.20
C ARG A 59 5.51 2.37 19.01
N LEU A 60 6.61 2.72 18.34
CA LEU A 60 7.95 2.81 18.96
C LEU A 60 8.34 4.21 19.42
N VAL A 61 7.62 5.26 18.99
CA VAL A 61 7.92 6.65 19.38
C VAL A 61 7.03 7.15 20.53
N PRO A 62 7.51 8.14 21.33
CA PRO A 62 6.69 8.82 22.34
C PRO A 62 5.47 9.52 21.76
N MET A 63 4.45 9.78 22.59
CA MET A 63 3.17 10.35 22.16
C MET A 63 3.29 11.69 21.42
N GLY A 64 4.20 12.58 21.84
CA GLY A 64 4.43 13.85 21.15
C GLY A 64 4.92 13.68 19.72
N THR A 65 5.96 12.87 19.52
CA THR A 65 6.46 12.55 18.17
C THR A 65 5.45 11.76 17.35
N ARG A 66 4.68 10.87 17.98
CA ARG A 66 3.60 10.13 17.33
C ARG A 66 2.58 11.07 16.71
N GLY A 67 2.13 12.09 17.44
CA GLY A 67 1.19 13.10 16.92
C GLY A 67 1.73 13.80 15.67
N VAL A 68 2.99 14.24 15.71
CA VAL A 68 3.65 14.87 14.55
C VAL A 68 3.67 13.93 13.33
N ILE A 69 4.05 12.66 13.51
CA ILE A 69 4.10 11.67 12.42
C ILE A 69 2.70 11.43 11.82
N GLN A 70 1.65 11.43 12.64
CA GLN A 70 0.27 11.29 12.19
C GLN A 70 -0.19 12.50 11.38
N ASP A 71 0.07 13.71 11.84
CA ASP A 71 -0.29 14.94 11.13
C ASP A 71 0.44 15.03 9.78
N GLU A 72 1.74 14.70 9.77
CA GLU A 72 2.51 14.60 8.52
C GLU A 72 1.93 13.56 7.56
N GLN A 73 1.43 12.43 8.06
CA GLN A 73 0.81 11.40 7.22
C GLN A 73 -0.45 11.91 6.54
N VAL A 74 -1.31 12.64 7.25
CA VAL A 74 -2.54 13.22 6.69
C VAL A 74 -2.22 14.21 5.58
N ARG A 75 -1.25 15.11 5.81
CA ARG A 75 -0.80 16.05 4.76
C ARG A 75 -0.16 15.33 3.58
N TRP A 76 0.62 14.28 3.84
CA TRP A 76 1.24 13.49 2.79
C TRP A 76 0.20 12.77 1.91
N LEU A 77 -0.92 12.28 2.47
CA LEU A 77 -2.01 11.70 1.67
C LEU A 77 -2.59 12.73 0.68
N GLN A 78 -2.77 13.97 1.11
CA GLN A 78 -3.22 15.05 0.21
C GLN A 78 -2.21 15.33 -0.91
N LEU A 79 -0.91 15.23 -0.64
CA LEU A 79 0.13 15.36 -1.66
C LEU A 79 0.14 14.17 -2.63
N ARG A 80 0.04 12.95 -2.10
CA ARG A 80 -0.04 11.72 -2.91
C ARG A 80 -1.21 11.78 -3.89
N ASP A 81 -2.36 12.25 -3.42
CA ASP A 81 -3.58 12.27 -4.23
C ASP A 81 -3.51 13.29 -5.38
N GLN A 82 -2.59 14.27 -5.34
CA GLN A 82 -2.32 15.17 -6.47
C GLN A 82 -1.65 14.47 -7.66
N CYS A 83 -1.04 13.30 -7.46
CA CYS A 83 -0.45 12.52 -8.56
C CYS A 83 -1.50 11.90 -9.48
N VAL A 84 -2.76 11.78 -9.04
CA VAL A 84 -3.85 11.12 -9.76
C VAL A 84 -3.39 9.72 -10.23
N ASP A 85 -3.34 9.45 -11.52
CA ASP A 85 -3.00 8.16 -12.12
C ASP A 85 -1.51 8.00 -12.48
N SER A 86 -0.69 9.03 -12.24
CA SER A 86 0.72 9.02 -12.62
C SER A 86 1.55 8.10 -11.72
N SER A 87 1.81 6.87 -12.18
CA SER A 87 2.66 5.90 -11.48
C SER A 87 4.05 6.44 -11.15
N ARG A 88 4.68 7.20 -12.06
CA ARG A 88 5.97 7.86 -11.82
C ARG A 88 5.89 8.86 -10.65
N CYS A 89 4.87 9.71 -10.64
CA CYS A 89 4.67 10.66 -9.55
C CYS A 89 4.45 9.93 -8.22
N LEU A 90 3.61 8.89 -8.23
CA LEU A 90 3.33 8.08 -7.04
C LEU A 90 4.61 7.46 -6.47
N ILE A 91 5.43 6.82 -7.31
CA ILE A 91 6.70 6.24 -6.88
C ILE A 91 7.59 7.27 -6.17
N GLU A 92 7.75 8.47 -6.73
CA GLU A 92 8.58 9.50 -6.11
C GLU A 92 8.00 10.00 -4.79
N VAL A 93 6.68 10.20 -4.71
CA VAL A 93 6.00 10.63 -3.48
C VAL A 93 6.07 9.56 -2.38
N TYR A 94 5.94 8.28 -2.73
CA TYR A 94 6.14 7.16 -1.80
C TYR A 94 7.58 7.05 -1.34
N LYS A 95 8.55 7.15 -2.25
CA LYS A 95 9.99 7.12 -1.93
C LYS A 95 10.36 8.24 -0.95
N MET A 96 9.91 9.46 -1.22
CA MET A 96 10.11 10.61 -0.33
C MET A 96 9.56 10.33 1.08
N ARG A 97 8.34 9.80 1.19
CA ARG A 97 7.73 9.49 2.50
C ARG A 97 8.45 8.36 3.21
N GLN A 98 8.81 7.31 2.48
CA GLN A 98 9.57 6.18 3.01
C GLN A 98 10.89 6.66 3.62
N GLN A 99 11.65 7.51 2.91
CA GLN A 99 12.89 8.09 3.43
C GLN A 99 12.66 8.90 4.70
N LYS A 100 11.59 9.72 4.75
CA LYS A 100 11.24 10.47 5.97
C LYS A 100 10.93 9.53 7.14
N LEU A 101 10.18 8.46 6.93
CA LEU A 101 9.88 7.47 7.97
C LEU A 101 11.13 6.72 8.43
N GLU A 102 12.04 6.40 7.51
CA GLU A 102 13.35 5.79 7.82
C GLU A 102 14.18 6.69 8.74
N THR A 103 14.14 8.02 8.60
CA THR A 103 14.83 8.92 9.55
C THR A 103 14.30 8.83 10.98
N TYR A 104 12.99 8.56 11.15
CA TYR A 104 12.42 8.32 12.47
C TYR A 104 12.82 6.95 13.00
N MET A 105 12.84 5.92 12.14
CA MET A 105 13.32 4.58 12.51
C MET A 105 14.77 4.62 12.98
N ASP A 106 15.66 5.34 12.27
CA ASP A 106 17.06 5.51 12.66
C ASP A 106 17.20 6.16 14.03
N ARG A 107 16.34 7.13 14.36
CA ARG A 107 16.32 7.73 15.69
C ARG A 107 15.91 6.70 16.74
N VAL A 108 14.88 5.91 16.47
CA VAL A 108 14.45 4.82 17.37
C VAL A 108 15.58 3.82 17.57
N TYR A 109 16.30 3.42 16.53
CA TYR A 109 17.44 2.51 16.66
C TYR A 109 18.58 3.09 17.50
N ARG A 110 18.87 4.39 17.36
CA ARG A 110 19.94 5.05 18.14
C ARG A 110 19.58 5.33 19.60
N GLN A 111 18.29 5.48 19.90
CA GLN A 111 17.79 5.91 21.22
C GLN A 111 17.05 4.81 21.98
N GLY A 112 16.80 3.66 21.33
CA GLY A 112 16.05 2.56 21.91
C GLY A 112 16.86 1.82 22.98
N PRO A 113 16.19 1.27 24.02
CA PRO A 113 16.82 0.40 25.00
C PRO A 113 16.91 -1.05 24.47
N PHE A 114 17.18 -1.21 23.17
CA PHE A 114 17.29 -2.50 22.49
C PHE A 114 18.76 -2.87 22.31
#